data_AF-A0A936VA79-F1
#
_entry.id   AF-A0A936VA79-F1
#
_cell.length_a   1.000
_cell.length_b   1.000
_cell.length_c   1.000
_cell.angle_alpha   90.00
_cell.angle_beta   90.00
_cell.angle_gamma   90.00
#
_symmetry.space_group_name_H-M   'P 1'
#
loop_
_entity.id
_entity.type
_entity.pdbx_description
1 polymer ?
#
loop_
_entity_poly.entity_id
_entity_poly.type
_entity_poly.pdbx_seq_one_letter_code
_entity_poly.pdbx_strand_id
1 'polypeptide(L)'
;MKNRSLVILATCFLSSLSLLSMAPLSGIGQTGGRPRAVAPQAIVSPTPTPTPVSAQTIETLQAKIRQRLFAPEVRRGRIGIKVVSLNSGKVIFESDSEKYFMPASNMKNFTVATAIEKLTPDFRFITTVKAPTPPDSSGTIKGNLTIVGGGDISISNAFDPAFPQVVNPYWGIDRIVTSIVTTGVKRIEGDLVADESYFRGYSLPSTWEWDDLQSYYGAGISALPLNDNAVDVSVVAGSAGNQCIVRISPLNTLIRIVNKCTTSAKGSSGPYQFSNIWTIMFLRYRERSPPATMSTKNLSLLRDPPSC
;
A
#
# COMPACT_ATOMS: atom_id res chain seq x y z
N MET A 1 -42.59 -5.17 6.31
CA MET A 1 -42.31 -5.38 7.74
C MET A 1 -41.06 -6.23 7.89
N LYS A 2 -40.07 -5.69 8.62
CA LYS A 2 -39.09 -6.35 9.52
C LYS A 2 -38.25 -7.51 8.95
N ASN A 3 -36.96 -7.31 8.66
CA ASN A 3 -35.78 -7.19 9.55
C ASN A 3 -34.97 -8.51 9.53
N ARG A 4 -33.78 -8.50 8.91
CA ARG A 4 -32.44 -8.31 9.52
C ARG A 4 -31.88 -9.58 10.14
N SER A 5 -30.71 -10.00 9.66
CA SER A 5 -29.57 -10.27 10.53
C SER A 5 -28.24 -10.04 9.80
N LEU A 6 -27.40 -9.30 10.51
CA LEU A 6 -26.04 -8.87 10.29
C LEU A 6 -25.06 -10.00 10.64
N VAL A 7 -23.96 -10.13 9.90
CA VAL A 7 -22.70 -10.69 10.44
C VAL A 7 -21.56 -9.78 10.00
N ILE A 8 -20.97 -9.11 10.99
CA ILE A 8 -19.61 -8.57 10.92
C ILE A 8 -18.71 -9.69 11.43
N LEU A 9 -17.66 -10.05 10.68
CA LEU A 9 -16.45 -10.53 11.31
C LEU A 9 -15.25 -9.81 10.69
N ALA A 10 -14.59 -9.04 11.55
CA ALA A 10 -13.24 -8.56 11.34
C ALA A 10 -12.28 -9.74 11.39
N THR A 11 -11.31 -9.78 10.48
CA THR A 11 -10.09 -10.57 10.66
C THR A 11 -8.88 -9.72 10.32
N CYS A 12 -8.22 -9.28 11.39
CA CYS A 12 -6.79 -8.95 11.39
C CYS A 12 -6.01 -10.15 10.86
N PHE A 13 -5.13 -9.93 9.88
CA PHE A 13 -4.04 -10.86 9.59
C PHE A 13 -2.91 -10.61 10.59
N LEU A 14 -2.85 -11.44 11.64
CA LEU A 14 -1.60 -11.80 12.29
C LEU A 14 -1.16 -13.16 11.76
N SER A 15 0.11 -13.22 11.39
CA SER A 15 0.87 -14.40 11.01
C SER A 15 0.85 -15.51 12.06
N SER A 16 0.54 -16.74 11.66
CA SER A 16 1.10 -17.94 12.30
C SER A 16 1.20 -19.10 11.30
N LEU A 17 2.43 -19.57 11.18
CA LEU A 17 2.85 -20.78 10.51
C LEU A 17 2.16 -21.98 11.18
N SER A 18 1.54 -22.88 10.41
CA SER A 18 1.18 -24.22 10.88
C SER A 18 1.26 -25.19 9.72
N LEU A 19 2.28 -26.06 9.79
CA LEU A 19 2.46 -27.20 8.91
C LEU A 19 1.24 -28.12 8.99
N LEU A 20 0.62 -28.42 7.86
CA LEU A 20 -0.26 -29.57 7.74
C LEU A 20 0.45 -30.64 6.91
N SER A 21 0.89 -31.67 7.63
CA SER A 21 1.30 -32.97 7.10
C SER A 21 0.16 -33.57 6.27
N MET A 22 0.41 -33.85 4.99
CA MET A 22 -0.43 -34.73 4.20
C MET A 22 0.09 -36.16 4.34
N ALA A 23 -0.71 -37.03 4.96
CA ALA A 23 -0.51 -38.48 4.89
C ALA A 23 -1.40 -39.07 3.78
N PRO A 24 -0.90 -40.05 3.00
CA PRO A 24 -1.55 -40.54 1.79
C PRO A 24 -2.59 -41.63 2.05
N LEU A 25 -3.52 -41.78 1.10
CA LEU A 25 -4.42 -42.93 0.99
C LEU A 25 -3.66 -44.21 0.62
N SER A 26 -4.17 -45.32 1.15
CA SER A 26 -3.57 -46.64 1.27
C SER A 26 -3.38 -47.41 -0.04
N GLY A 27 -2.31 -48.22 -0.09
CA GLY A 27 -2.06 -49.25 -1.10
C GLY A 27 -1.42 -50.49 -0.46
N ILE A 28 -1.86 -51.66 -0.90
CA ILE A 28 -1.73 -53.00 -0.31
C ILE A 28 -0.28 -53.55 -0.32
N GLY A 29 0.12 -54.24 0.76
CA GLY A 29 1.32 -55.08 0.78
C GLY A 29 1.49 -55.84 2.11
N GLN A 30 1.30 -57.17 2.08
CA GLN A 30 1.53 -58.09 3.19
C GLN A 30 3.02 -58.21 3.53
N THR A 31 3.38 -58.19 4.82
CA THR A 31 4.38 -59.08 5.46
C THR A 31 4.24 -58.99 6.98
N GLY A 32 4.36 -60.13 7.68
CA GLY A 32 3.93 -60.30 9.07
C GLY A 32 4.92 -59.95 10.19
N GLY A 33 4.46 -60.20 11.42
CA GLY A 33 5.31 -60.46 12.59
C GLY A 33 5.28 -59.44 13.74
N ARG A 34 4.42 -59.69 14.74
CA ARG A 34 4.64 -59.69 16.22
C ARG A 34 3.43 -59.16 17.02
N PRO A 35 3.02 -59.81 18.12
CA PRO A 35 1.90 -59.36 18.94
C PRO A 35 2.27 -58.10 19.74
N ARG A 36 1.49 -57.03 19.57
CA ARG A 36 1.63 -55.77 20.31
C ARG A 36 0.83 -55.86 21.62
N ALA A 37 1.52 -55.68 22.73
CA ALA A 37 0.94 -55.64 24.07
C ALA A 37 -0.14 -54.54 24.18
N VAL A 38 -1.27 -54.87 24.82
CA VAL A 38 -2.36 -53.93 25.12
C VAL A 38 -1.90 -53.01 26.25
N ALA A 39 -1.77 -51.72 25.95
CA ALA A 39 -1.49 -50.69 26.96
C ALA A 39 -2.76 -50.42 27.79
N PRO A 40 -2.66 -50.18 29.11
CA PRO A 40 -3.80 -49.86 29.95
C PRO A 40 -4.42 -48.52 29.52
N GLN A 41 -5.75 -48.48 29.42
CA GLN A 41 -6.49 -47.27 29.05
C GLN A 41 -6.32 -46.19 30.13
N ALA A 42 -5.91 -44.99 29.71
CA ALA A 42 -5.82 -43.82 30.57
C ALA A 42 -7.23 -43.37 30.99
N ILE A 43 -7.40 -43.16 32.30
CA ILE A 43 -8.60 -42.57 32.88
C ILE A 43 -8.70 -41.13 32.35
N VAL A 44 -9.68 -40.85 31.50
CA VAL A 44 -9.96 -39.51 30.98
C VAL A 44 -10.53 -38.67 32.12
N SER A 45 -9.76 -37.72 32.62
CA SER A 45 -10.27 -36.72 33.57
C SER A 45 -11.33 -35.84 32.89
N PRO A 46 -12.45 -35.51 33.55
CA PRO A 46 -13.48 -34.67 32.95
C PRO A 46 -12.89 -33.31 32.58
N THR A 47 -13.12 -32.89 31.34
CA THR A 47 -12.76 -31.56 30.84
C THR A 47 -13.40 -30.50 31.73
N PRO A 48 -12.66 -29.50 32.26
CA PRO A 48 -13.26 -28.45 33.05
C PRO A 48 -14.29 -27.70 32.20
N THR A 49 -15.51 -27.62 32.72
CA THR A 49 -16.60 -26.83 32.14
C THR A 49 -16.11 -25.41 31.88
N PRO A 50 -16.23 -24.86 30.66
CA PRO A 50 -15.83 -23.49 30.39
C PRO A 50 -16.63 -22.57 31.30
N THR A 51 -15.91 -21.78 32.10
CA THR A 51 -16.50 -20.72 32.94
C THR A 51 -17.38 -19.84 32.04
N PRO A 52 -18.64 -19.55 32.41
CA PRO A 52 -19.47 -18.65 31.63
C PRO A 52 -18.76 -17.31 31.54
N VAL A 53 -18.36 -16.90 30.33
CA VAL A 53 -17.93 -15.53 30.08
C VAL A 53 -19.13 -14.67 30.45
N SER A 54 -19.03 -13.87 31.51
CA SER A 54 -20.14 -12.99 31.89
C SER A 54 -20.50 -12.14 30.67
N ALA A 55 -21.76 -12.18 30.27
CA ALA A 55 -22.21 -11.43 29.11
C ALA A 55 -21.92 -9.95 29.37
N GLN A 56 -21.01 -9.36 28.60
CA GLN A 56 -20.70 -7.94 28.77
C GLN A 56 -21.94 -7.12 28.41
N THR A 57 -22.43 -6.33 29.37
CA THR A 57 -23.60 -5.49 29.17
C THR A 57 -23.23 -4.20 28.44
N ILE A 58 -24.22 -3.53 27.84
CA ILE A 58 -24.03 -2.21 27.21
C ILE A 58 -23.51 -1.20 28.25
N GLU A 59 -24.03 -1.26 29.48
CA GLU A 59 -23.63 -0.40 30.59
C GLU A 59 -22.15 -0.60 30.94
N THR A 60 -21.70 -1.87 30.95
CA THR A 60 -20.29 -2.21 31.19
C THR A 60 -19.40 -1.66 30.08
N LEU A 61 -19.83 -1.75 28.81
CA LEU A 61 -19.10 -1.17 27.68
C LEU A 61 -19.03 0.35 27.78
N GLN A 62 -20.17 1.01 28.02
CA GLN A 62 -20.23 2.47 28.17
C GLN A 62 -19.32 2.95 29.31
N ALA A 63 -19.32 2.25 30.45
CA ALA A 63 -18.44 2.57 31.58
C ALA A 63 -16.96 2.48 31.20
N LYS A 64 -16.55 1.42 30.49
CA LYS A 64 -15.18 1.28 29.97
C LYS A 64 -14.81 2.38 28.98
N ILE A 65 -15.73 2.76 28.08
CA ILE A 65 -15.49 3.85 27.13
C ILE A 65 -15.29 5.17 27.89
N ARG A 66 -16.17 5.52 28.85
CA ARG A 66 -16.02 6.73 29.68
C ARG A 66 -14.68 6.74 30.42
N GLN A 67 -14.30 5.62 31.03
CA GLN A 67 -13.03 5.50 31.75
C GLN A 67 -11.83 5.85 30.86
N ARG A 68 -11.82 5.41 29.60
CA ARG A 68 -10.75 5.71 28.64
C ARG A 68 -10.83 7.12 28.08
N LEU A 69 -12.04 7.58 27.77
CA LEU A 69 -12.31 8.90 27.20
C LEU A 69 -11.88 10.04 28.14
N PHE A 70 -12.06 9.85 29.45
CA PHE A 70 -11.73 10.83 30.48
C PHE A 70 -10.43 10.49 31.23
N ALA A 71 -9.60 9.61 30.67
CA ALA A 71 -8.34 9.23 31.30
C ALA A 71 -7.33 10.40 31.27
N PRO A 72 -6.48 10.58 32.30
CA PRO A 72 -5.52 11.68 32.38
C PRO A 72 -4.58 11.79 31.17
N GLU A 73 -4.27 10.68 30.49
CA GLU A 73 -3.39 10.59 29.34
C GLU A 73 -3.94 11.32 28.11
N VAL A 74 -5.26 11.42 27.98
CA VAL A 74 -5.93 12.04 26.82
C VAL A 74 -6.58 13.38 27.14
N ARG A 75 -6.48 13.87 28.38
CA ARG A 75 -7.19 15.07 28.88
C ARG A 75 -6.97 16.36 28.09
N ARG A 76 -5.89 16.45 27.31
CA ARG A 76 -5.55 17.61 26.48
C ARG A 76 -6.14 17.54 25.06
N GLY A 77 -6.58 16.35 24.64
CA GLY A 77 -7.16 16.12 23.33
C GLY A 77 -8.67 16.40 23.34
N ARG A 78 -9.20 16.74 22.16
CA ARG A 78 -10.64 16.72 21.90
C ARG A 78 -10.97 15.39 21.24
N ILE A 79 -11.89 14.63 21.83
CA ILE A 79 -12.25 13.29 21.35
C ILE A 79 -13.76 13.25 21.11
N GLY A 80 -14.15 12.99 19.87
CA GLY A 80 -15.53 12.68 19.49
C GLY A 80 -15.70 11.17 19.30
N ILE A 81 -16.75 10.60 19.89
CA ILE A 81 -17.11 9.19 19.74
C ILE A 81 -18.61 9.09 19.42
N LYS A 82 -18.96 8.27 18.43
CA LYS A 82 -20.33 7.83 18.19
C LYS A 82 -20.33 6.34 17.88
N VAL A 83 -21.01 5.55 18.71
CA VAL A 83 -21.16 4.11 18.54
C VAL A 83 -22.63 3.81 18.32
N VAL A 84 -22.94 3.16 17.19
CA VAL A 84 -24.33 2.85 16.79
C VAL A 84 -24.45 1.35 16.54
N SER A 85 -25.52 0.75 17.05
CA SER A 85 -25.89 -0.62 16.73
C SER A 85 -26.40 -0.70 15.30
N LEU A 86 -25.71 -1.42 14.41
CA LEU A 86 -26.20 -1.63 13.04
C LEU A 86 -27.53 -2.41 13.00
N ASN A 87 -27.73 -3.34 13.95
CA ASN A 87 -28.94 -4.17 14.07
C ASN A 87 -30.19 -3.41 14.50
N SER A 88 -30.06 -2.35 15.30
CA SER A 88 -31.21 -1.61 15.84
C SER A 88 -31.26 -0.14 15.44
N GLY A 89 -30.16 0.42 14.91
CA GLY A 89 -30.00 1.86 14.67
C GLY A 89 -29.82 2.70 15.93
N LYS A 90 -29.85 2.09 17.12
CA LYS A 90 -29.74 2.80 18.40
C LYS A 90 -28.30 3.22 18.67
N VAL A 91 -28.13 4.44 19.18
CA VAL A 91 -26.87 4.91 19.73
C VAL A 91 -26.57 4.12 21.00
N ILE A 92 -25.39 3.49 21.03
CA ILE A 92 -24.87 2.74 22.18
C ILE A 92 -24.07 3.68 23.09
N PHE A 93 -23.31 4.60 22.50
CA PHE A 93 -22.53 5.60 23.22
C PHE A 93 -22.26 6.78 22.32
N GLU A 94 -22.31 8.00 22.85
CA GLU A 94 -21.80 9.18 22.16
C GLU A 94 -21.21 10.21 23.11
N SER A 95 -20.23 10.96 22.61
CA SER A 95 -19.63 12.13 23.25
C SER A 95 -19.01 13.00 22.17
N ASP A 96 -19.32 14.30 22.15
CA ASP A 96 -18.86 15.24 21.11
C ASP A 96 -19.10 14.76 19.66
N SER A 97 -20.11 13.92 19.44
CA SER A 97 -20.38 13.23 18.17
C SER A 97 -20.77 14.16 17.03
N GLU A 98 -21.25 15.37 17.34
CA GLU A 98 -21.69 16.39 16.39
C GLU A 98 -20.68 17.53 16.21
N LYS A 99 -19.46 17.38 16.75
CA LYS A 99 -18.40 18.38 16.62
C LYS A 99 -17.52 18.10 15.40
N TYR A 100 -16.92 19.15 14.83
CA TYR A 100 -15.96 19.02 13.74
C TYR A 100 -14.58 18.60 14.25
N PHE A 101 -13.94 17.72 13.49
CA PHE A 101 -12.59 17.19 13.72
C PHE A 101 -11.84 17.10 12.40
N MET A 102 -10.51 17.08 12.47
CA MET A 102 -9.68 16.70 11.32
C MET A 102 -9.73 15.17 11.17
N PRO A 103 -10.35 14.63 10.11
CA PRO A 103 -10.60 13.20 10.00
C PRO A 103 -9.34 12.40 9.61
N ALA A 104 -8.27 13.07 9.19
CA ALA A 104 -7.11 12.44 8.56
C ALA A 104 -7.56 11.46 7.45
N SER A 105 -6.97 10.26 7.38
CA SER A 105 -7.34 9.24 6.40
C SER A 105 -8.78 8.73 6.54
N ASN A 106 -9.52 9.04 7.61
CA ASN A 106 -10.95 8.72 7.66
C ASN A 106 -11.76 9.48 6.60
N MET A 107 -11.21 10.57 6.03
CA MET A 107 -11.79 11.26 4.87
C MET A 107 -12.02 10.31 3.69
N LYS A 108 -11.16 9.28 3.54
CA LYS A 108 -11.26 8.29 2.47
C LYS A 108 -12.61 7.57 2.46
N ASN A 109 -13.28 7.42 3.61
CA ASN A 109 -14.62 6.82 3.66
C ASN A 109 -15.63 7.62 2.84
N PHE A 110 -15.59 8.96 2.90
CA PHE A 110 -16.47 9.82 2.12
C PHE A 110 -16.11 9.79 0.63
N THR A 111 -14.81 9.83 0.32
CA THR A 111 -14.32 9.73 -1.06
C THR A 111 -14.72 8.43 -1.71
N VAL A 112 -14.53 7.29 -1.04
CA VAL A 112 -14.90 5.96 -1.55
C VAL A 112 -16.41 5.81 -1.69
N ALA A 113 -17.20 6.25 -0.70
CA ALA A 113 -18.65 6.24 -0.80
C ALA A 113 -19.15 7.03 -2.02
N THR A 114 -18.59 8.23 -2.23
CA THR A 114 -18.90 9.08 -3.39
C THR A 114 -18.46 8.43 -4.69
N ALA A 115 -17.27 7.82 -4.72
CA ALA A 115 -16.76 7.14 -5.91
C ALA A 115 -17.65 5.95 -6.29
N ILE A 116 -18.07 5.13 -5.32
CA ILE A 116 -19.00 4.02 -5.58
C ILE A 116 -20.34 4.53 -6.09
N GLU A 117 -20.87 5.63 -5.53
CA GLU A 117 -22.13 6.23 -5.99
C GLU A 117 -22.03 6.78 -7.42
N LYS A 118 -20.93 7.47 -7.76
CA LYS A 118 -20.77 8.18 -9.04
C LYS A 118 -20.21 7.34 -10.17
N LEU A 119 -19.23 6.49 -9.85
CA LEU A 119 -18.50 5.69 -10.85
C LEU A 119 -19.05 4.28 -10.95
N THR A 120 -19.72 3.78 -9.90
CA THR A 120 -20.14 2.38 -9.71
C THR A 120 -18.97 1.42 -9.44
N PRO A 121 -19.23 0.24 -8.84
CA PRO A 121 -18.19 -0.77 -8.59
C PRO A 121 -17.51 -1.32 -9.86
N ASP A 122 -18.19 -1.25 -11.00
CA ASP A 122 -17.69 -1.79 -12.27
C ASP A 122 -16.88 -0.79 -13.09
N PHE A 123 -16.71 0.43 -12.60
CA PHE A 123 -15.86 1.43 -13.24
C PHE A 123 -14.45 0.90 -13.48
N ARG A 124 -13.88 1.25 -14.64
CA ARG A 124 -12.47 1.00 -14.96
C ARG A 124 -11.85 2.28 -15.47
N PHE A 125 -10.68 2.60 -14.94
CA PHE A 125 -9.81 3.60 -15.56
C PHE A 125 -9.30 3.06 -16.91
N ILE A 126 -9.15 3.96 -17.88
CA ILE A 126 -8.76 3.59 -19.25
C ILE A 126 -7.49 4.36 -19.61
N THR A 127 -6.45 3.62 -19.99
CA THR A 127 -5.27 4.18 -20.66
C THR A 127 -5.36 3.80 -22.14
N THR A 128 -5.30 4.80 -23.02
CA THR A 128 -5.47 4.60 -24.47
C THR A 128 -4.16 4.85 -25.20
N VAL A 129 -3.80 3.98 -26.14
CA VAL A 129 -2.69 4.25 -27.07
C VAL A 129 -3.26 4.67 -28.42
N LYS A 130 -2.80 5.82 -28.95
CA LYS A 130 -3.27 6.40 -30.21
C LYS A 130 -2.11 6.60 -31.16
N ALA A 131 -2.33 6.30 -32.43
CA ALA A 131 -1.44 6.60 -33.54
C ALA A 131 -2.24 7.28 -34.66
N PRO A 132 -1.61 8.11 -35.51
CA PRO A 132 -2.30 8.76 -36.63
C PRO A 132 -2.78 7.75 -37.68
N THR A 133 -2.07 6.63 -37.82
CA THR A 133 -2.41 5.52 -38.71
C THR A 133 -2.06 4.18 -38.04
N PRO A 134 -2.70 3.07 -38.46
CA PRO A 134 -2.23 1.73 -38.12
C PRO A 134 -0.77 1.50 -38.55
N PRO A 135 -0.06 0.52 -37.96
CA PRO A 135 1.26 0.12 -38.46
C PRO A 135 1.16 -0.37 -39.91
N ASP A 136 2.17 -0.05 -40.72
CA ASP A 136 2.26 -0.56 -42.09
C ASP A 136 2.65 -2.05 -42.14
N SER A 137 2.81 -2.61 -43.34
CA SER A 137 3.16 -4.03 -43.53
C SER A 137 4.51 -4.43 -42.90
N SER A 138 5.39 -3.47 -42.63
CA SER A 138 6.65 -3.70 -41.92
C SER A 138 6.51 -3.60 -40.39
N GLY A 139 5.35 -3.19 -39.90
CA GLY A 139 5.09 -2.90 -38.49
C GLY A 139 5.46 -1.46 -38.10
N THR A 140 5.61 -0.55 -39.06
CA THR A 140 6.07 0.82 -38.79
C THR A 140 4.90 1.79 -38.63
N ILE A 141 4.88 2.55 -37.53
CA ILE A 141 4.00 3.71 -37.34
C ILE A 141 4.72 4.95 -37.88
N LYS A 142 4.08 5.61 -38.86
CA LYS A 142 4.55 6.88 -39.43
C LYS A 142 3.92 8.04 -38.67
N GLY A 143 4.68 8.58 -37.73
CA GLY A 143 4.25 9.66 -36.84
C GLY A 143 4.28 9.27 -35.37
N ASN A 144 3.71 10.13 -34.53
CA ASN A 144 3.81 9.99 -33.07
C ASN A 144 2.90 8.87 -32.55
N LEU A 145 3.36 8.17 -31.52
CA LEU A 145 2.55 7.27 -30.71
C LEU A 145 2.21 7.99 -29.40
N THR A 146 0.92 8.19 -29.13
CA THR A 146 0.47 8.91 -27.95
C THR A 146 -0.16 7.96 -26.94
N ILE A 147 0.34 7.95 -25.70
CA ILE A 147 -0.26 7.25 -24.56
C ILE A 147 -1.09 8.29 -23.79
N VAL A 148 -2.40 8.15 -23.84
CA VAL A 148 -3.37 9.02 -23.16
C VAL A 148 -3.77 8.39 -21.84
N GLY A 149 -3.43 9.05 -20.74
CA GLY A 149 -3.78 8.62 -19.39
C GLY A 149 -5.20 9.00 -19.00
N GLY A 150 -5.94 8.05 -18.42
CA GLY A 150 -7.28 8.27 -17.87
C GLY A 150 -7.36 8.15 -16.34
N GLY A 151 -6.22 8.10 -15.64
CA GLY A 151 -6.13 7.92 -14.19
C GLY A 151 -5.90 6.47 -13.74
N ASP A 152 -5.40 5.60 -14.62
CA ASP A 152 -5.19 4.18 -14.32
C ASP A 152 -4.01 3.96 -13.35
N ILE A 153 -4.33 3.79 -12.07
CA ILE A 153 -3.34 3.48 -11.03
C ILE A 153 -2.76 2.07 -11.12
N SER A 154 -3.30 1.19 -11.98
CA SER A 154 -2.77 -0.17 -12.17
C SER A 154 -1.47 -0.22 -12.95
N ILE A 155 -0.98 0.93 -13.45
CA ILE A 155 0.36 1.10 -14.01
C ILE A 155 1.39 1.22 -12.85
N SER A 156 1.36 0.26 -11.95
CA SER A 156 2.22 0.18 -10.76
C SER A 156 2.56 -1.27 -10.46
N ASN A 157 3.77 -1.52 -9.96
CA ASN A 157 4.20 -2.84 -9.49
C ASN A 157 3.30 -3.41 -8.38
N ALA A 158 2.57 -2.57 -7.63
CA ALA A 158 1.62 -2.98 -6.61
C ALA A 158 0.48 -3.85 -7.17
N PHE A 159 0.27 -3.82 -8.49
CA PHE A 159 -0.74 -4.63 -9.20
C PHE A 159 -0.12 -5.83 -9.94
N ASP A 160 1.17 -6.12 -9.74
CA ASP A 160 1.81 -7.34 -10.19
C ASP A 160 1.37 -8.51 -9.28
N PRO A 161 0.80 -9.60 -9.80
CA PRO A 161 0.48 -10.79 -9.00
C PRO A 161 1.68 -11.41 -8.29
N ALA A 162 2.91 -11.15 -8.76
CA ALA A 162 4.13 -11.61 -8.12
C ALA A 162 4.64 -10.66 -7.02
N PHE A 163 4.03 -9.49 -6.83
CA PHE A 163 4.36 -8.57 -5.75
C PHE A 163 3.76 -9.07 -4.41
N PRO A 164 4.49 -8.99 -3.28
CA PRO A 164 5.81 -8.37 -3.10
C PRO A 164 7.00 -9.33 -3.26
N GLN A 165 6.79 -10.58 -3.69
CA GLN A 165 7.85 -11.59 -3.79
C GLN A 165 8.87 -11.26 -4.89
N VAL A 166 8.38 -10.69 -5.99
CA VAL A 166 9.18 -10.16 -7.09
C VAL A 166 8.78 -8.70 -7.30
N VAL A 167 9.78 -7.82 -7.36
CA VAL A 167 9.57 -6.39 -7.62
C VAL A 167 9.89 -6.13 -9.08
N ASN A 168 8.86 -5.90 -9.90
CA ASN A 168 9.02 -5.41 -11.28
C ASN A 168 8.52 -3.97 -11.39
N PRO A 169 9.39 -2.94 -11.36
CA PRO A 169 8.97 -1.54 -11.50
C PRO A 169 8.44 -1.21 -12.90
N TYR A 170 8.54 -2.13 -13.86
CA TYR A 170 8.02 -1.95 -15.21
C TYR A 170 6.72 -2.71 -15.47
N TRP A 171 6.16 -3.44 -14.50
CA TRP A 171 4.94 -4.26 -14.68
C TRP A 171 3.82 -3.56 -15.45
N GLY A 172 3.46 -2.34 -15.03
CA GLY A 172 2.43 -1.54 -15.68
C GLY A 172 2.78 -1.15 -17.11
N ILE A 173 4.05 -0.76 -17.33
CA ILE A 173 4.58 -0.38 -18.65
C ILE A 173 4.63 -1.58 -19.58
N ASP A 174 5.06 -2.74 -19.09
CA ASP A 174 5.12 -3.99 -19.86
C ASP A 174 3.74 -4.37 -20.41
N ARG A 175 2.66 -4.11 -19.66
CA ARG A 175 1.28 -4.32 -20.12
C ARG A 175 0.89 -3.37 -21.25
N ILE A 176 1.30 -2.09 -21.18
CA ILE A 176 1.08 -1.12 -22.26
C ILE A 176 1.88 -1.52 -23.50
N VAL A 177 3.17 -1.85 -23.33
CA VAL A 177 4.05 -2.30 -24.42
C VAL A 177 3.52 -3.57 -25.07
N THR A 178 3.05 -4.54 -24.28
CA THR A 178 2.41 -5.77 -24.80
C THR A 178 1.19 -5.44 -25.65
N SER A 179 0.35 -4.50 -25.20
CA SER A 179 -0.82 -4.05 -25.95
C SER A 179 -0.44 -3.36 -27.27
N ILE A 180 0.71 -2.69 -27.34
CA ILE A 180 1.23 -2.07 -28.56
C ILE A 180 1.78 -3.14 -29.51
N VAL A 181 2.67 -4.00 -29.02
CA VAL A 181 3.37 -5.01 -29.85
C VAL A 181 2.40 -6.03 -30.44
N THR A 182 1.34 -6.41 -29.70
CA THR A 182 0.32 -7.34 -30.21
C THR A 182 -0.47 -6.80 -31.41
N THR A 183 -0.46 -5.49 -31.66
CA THR A 183 -1.04 -4.88 -32.87
C THR A 183 -0.12 -4.96 -34.10
N GLY A 184 1.07 -5.55 -33.96
CA GLY A 184 2.05 -5.71 -35.03
C GLY A 184 3.07 -4.57 -35.13
N VAL A 185 3.05 -3.61 -34.20
CA VAL A 185 4.00 -2.50 -34.14
C VAL A 185 5.41 -3.01 -33.83
N LYS A 186 6.37 -2.63 -34.65
CA LYS A 186 7.79 -2.93 -34.53
C LYS A 186 8.67 -1.68 -34.51
N ARG A 187 8.20 -0.58 -35.10
CA ARG A 187 8.93 0.68 -35.19
C ARG A 187 7.98 1.87 -35.10
N ILE A 188 8.42 2.93 -34.43
CA ILE A 188 7.77 4.24 -34.40
C ILE A 188 8.77 5.22 -35.02
N GLU A 189 8.38 5.95 -36.06
CA GLU A 189 9.24 6.96 -36.70
C GLU A 189 9.14 8.34 -36.07
N GLY A 190 8.02 8.64 -35.38
CA GLY A 190 7.83 9.87 -34.63
C GLY A 190 8.16 9.73 -33.14
N ASP A 191 7.63 10.68 -32.36
CA ASP A 191 7.84 10.73 -30.91
C ASP A 191 6.89 9.78 -30.16
N LEU A 192 7.33 9.36 -28.98
CA LEU A 192 6.45 8.80 -27.96
C LEU A 192 5.94 9.95 -27.08
N VAL A 193 4.62 10.17 -27.09
CA VAL A 193 3.97 11.29 -26.40
C VAL A 193 3.17 10.75 -25.22
N ALA A 194 3.40 11.30 -24.02
CA ALA A 194 2.57 11.06 -22.84
C ALA A 194 1.56 12.20 -22.70
N ASP A 195 0.26 11.88 -22.86
CA ASP A 195 -0.83 12.84 -22.72
C ASP A 195 -1.53 12.65 -21.36
N GLU A 196 -1.33 13.63 -20.48
CA GLU A 196 -1.88 13.68 -19.12
C GLU A 196 -3.08 14.64 -19.00
N SER A 197 -3.60 15.16 -20.12
CA SER A 197 -4.58 16.26 -20.14
C SER A 197 -5.98 15.92 -19.61
N TYR A 198 -6.24 14.63 -19.32
CA TYR A 198 -7.54 14.17 -18.83
C TYR A 198 -7.89 14.76 -17.45
N PHE A 199 -6.92 14.88 -16.56
CA PHE A 199 -7.10 15.61 -15.30
C PHE A 199 -6.79 17.10 -15.50
N ARG A 200 -7.64 17.96 -14.93
CA ARG A 200 -7.48 19.42 -14.96
C ARG A 200 -7.29 19.94 -13.55
N GLY A 201 -6.56 21.05 -13.43
CA GLY A 201 -6.27 21.71 -12.16
C GLY A 201 -4.85 21.43 -11.68
N TYR A 202 -4.58 21.76 -10.42
CA TYR A 202 -3.27 21.56 -9.81
C TYR A 202 -3.05 20.09 -9.44
N SER A 203 -1.86 19.57 -9.73
CA SER A 203 -1.45 18.21 -9.33
C SER A 203 -1.22 18.07 -7.83
N LEU A 204 -1.01 19.18 -7.13
CA LEU A 204 -0.77 19.24 -5.69
C LEU A 204 -1.91 19.99 -4.99
N PRO A 205 -2.53 19.41 -3.95
CA PRO A 205 -3.46 20.12 -3.09
C PRO A 205 -2.78 21.29 -2.37
N SER A 206 -3.42 22.45 -2.34
CA SER A 206 -2.87 23.68 -1.73
C SER A 206 -2.70 23.61 -0.20
N THR A 207 -3.28 22.60 0.45
CA THR A 207 -3.23 22.41 1.90
C THR A 207 -2.17 21.40 2.34
N TRP A 208 -1.40 20.84 1.41
CA TRP A 208 -0.31 19.93 1.76
C TRP A 208 0.91 20.71 2.24
N GLU A 209 1.55 20.19 3.28
CA GLU A 209 2.78 20.76 3.81
C GLU A 209 3.94 20.47 2.85
N TRP A 210 4.89 21.39 2.77
CA TRP A 210 6.01 21.25 1.83
C TRP A 210 6.86 20.00 2.09
N ASP A 211 6.99 19.60 3.36
CA ASP A 211 7.75 18.41 3.76
C ASP A 211 7.05 17.10 3.36
N ASP A 212 5.73 17.11 3.22
CA ASP A 212 4.96 15.94 2.78
C ASP A 212 5.23 15.62 1.31
N LEU A 213 5.52 16.65 0.50
CA LEU A 213 5.75 16.54 -0.94
C LEU A 213 6.96 15.68 -1.31
N GLN A 214 7.82 15.33 -0.35
CA GLN A 214 8.96 14.43 -0.55
C GLN A 214 8.62 12.96 -0.30
N SER A 215 7.45 12.68 0.26
CA SER A 215 7.00 11.34 0.61
C SER A 215 6.05 10.81 -0.45
N TYR A 216 6.01 9.49 -0.61
CA TYR A 216 5.07 8.83 -1.55
C TYR A 216 3.60 9.26 -1.36
N TYR A 217 3.15 9.52 -0.13
CA TYR A 217 1.78 9.96 0.15
C TYR A 217 1.51 11.43 -0.24
N GLY A 218 2.57 12.19 -0.54
CA GLY A 218 2.53 13.56 -1.06
C GLY A 218 2.86 13.64 -2.56
N ALA A 219 2.78 12.52 -3.29
CA ALA A 219 3.03 12.49 -4.72
C ALA A 219 2.00 13.31 -5.51
N GLY A 220 2.46 13.95 -6.58
CA GLY A 220 1.60 14.70 -7.48
C GLY A 220 0.55 13.82 -8.16
N ILE A 221 -0.67 14.33 -8.27
CA ILE A 221 -1.76 13.66 -8.98
C ILE A 221 -1.53 13.81 -10.48
N SER A 222 -1.54 12.69 -11.21
CA SER A 222 -1.47 12.65 -12.67
C SER A 222 -2.53 11.73 -13.26
N ALA A 223 -2.97 12.03 -14.48
CA ALA A 223 -3.82 11.14 -15.27
C ALA A 223 -3.06 9.94 -15.87
N LEU A 224 -1.73 9.98 -15.90
CA LEU A 224 -0.89 8.87 -16.34
C LEU A 224 0.14 8.53 -15.25
N PRO A 225 -0.30 8.05 -14.07
CA PRO A 225 0.62 7.75 -13.00
C PRO A 225 1.47 6.54 -13.34
N LEU A 226 2.77 6.59 -13.02
CA LEU A 226 3.67 5.43 -13.09
C LEU A 226 4.19 5.12 -11.69
N ASN A 227 3.99 3.89 -11.22
CA ASN A 227 4.40 3.42 -9.89
C ASN A 227 4.00 4.42 -8.79
N ASP A 228 2.72 4.79 -8.75
CA ASP A 228 2.16 5.72 -7.77
C ASP A 228 2.80 7.13 -7.82
N ASN A 229 3.40 7.49 -8.95
CA ASN A 229 4.22 8.69 -9.12
C ASN A 229 5.35 8.78 -8.09
N ALA A 230 5.93 7.63 -7.76
CA ALA A 230 7.02 7.51 -6.83
C ALA A 230 8.15 6.65 -7.40
N VAL A 231 9.33 6.83 -6.80
CA VAL A 231 10.49 5.98 -7.01
C VAL A 231 10.91 5.38 -5.68
N ASP A 232 11.39 4.15 -5.74
CA ASP A 232 11.99 3.49 -4.59
C ASP A 232 13.47 3.89 -4.55
N VAL A 233 13.90 4.50 -3.45
CA VAL A 233 15.32 4.76 -3.17
C VAL A 233 15.79 3.79 -2.11
N SER A 234 16.72 2.91 -2.46
CA SER A 234 17.33 1.98 -1.51
C SER A 234 18.74 2.43 -1.14
N VAL A 235 19.04 2.38 0.14
CA VAL A 235 20.36 2.67 0.70
C VAL A 235 20.90 1.38 1.32
N VAL A 236 22.07 0.97 0.84
CA VAL A 236 22.76 -0.22 1.27
C VAL A 236 24.09 0.18 1.89
N ALA A 237 24.30 -0.23 3.14
CA ALA A 237 25.56 -0.03 3.84
C ALA A 237 26.71 -0.74 3.12
N GLY A 238 27.84 -0.05 2.97
CA GLY A 238 29.11 -0.64 2.54
C GLY A 238 29.94 -1.12 3.73
N SER A 239 31.27 -1.14 3.58
CA SER A 239 32.17 -1.31 4.73
C SER A 239 32.18 -0.04 5.59
N ALA A 240 32.35 -0.17 6.90
CA ALA A 240 32.45 0.97 7.81
C ALA A 240 33.55 1.95 7.36
N GLY A 241 33.22 3.25 7.36
CA GLY A 241 34.10 4.32 6.86
C GLY A 241 33.98 4.58 5.35
N ASN A 242 33.41 3.66 4.57
CA ASN A 242 33.21 3.84 3.14
C ASN A 242 31.84 4.46 2.82
N GLN A 243 31.73 5.07 1.64
CA GLN A 243 30.46 5.58 1.13
C GLN A 243 29.43 4.44 1.03
N CYS A 244 28.18 4.73 1.41
CA CYS A 244 27.10 3.76 1.22
C CYS A 244 26.67 3.72 -0.26
N ILE A 245 25.96 2.68 -0.66
CA ILE A 245 25.43 2.52 -2.02
C ILE A 245 23.98 2.99 -2.03
N VAL A 246 23.66 3.97 -2.87
CA VAL A 246 22.30 4.47 -3.07
C VAL A 246 21.82 4.05 -4.45
N ARG A 247 20.64 3.43 -4.54
CA ARG A 247 20.01 3.02 -5.80
C ARG A 247 18.61 3.61 -5.90
N ILE A 248 18.17 3.83 -7.13
CA ILE A 248 16.81 4.26 -7.47
C ILE A 248 16.16 3.22 -8.38
N SER A 249 14.87 3.00 -8.19
CA SER A 249 14.05 2.12 -9.02
C SER A 249 12.67 2.76 -9.29
N PRO A 250 12.20 2.81 -10.54
CA PRO A 250 12.95 2.50 -11.77
C PRO A 250 14.10 3.50 -12.00
N LEU A 251 15.13 3.04 -12.69
CA LEU A 251 16.21 3.91 -13.17
C LEU A 251 15.64 4.91 -14.17
N ASN A 252 15.93 6.18 -13.96
CA ASN A 252 15.44 7.26 -14.81
C ASN A 252 16.43 8.42 -14.84
N THR A 253 16.28 9.31 -15.82
CA THR A 253 17.11 10.51 -16.00
C THR A 253 16.53 11.75 -15.32
N LEU A 254 15.30 11.66 -14.78
CA LEU A 254 14.59 12.77 -14.15
C LEU A 254 15.13 13.05 -12.74
N ILE A 255 15.58 12.01 -12.04
CA ILE A 255 16.15 12.14 -10.69
C ILE A 255 17.66 11.99 -10.74
N ARG A 256 18.35 12.99 -10.20
CA ARG A 256 19.78 12.95 -9.93
C ARG A 256 20.04 12.61 -8.46
N ILE A 257 20.68 11.48 -8.21
CA ILE A 257 21.15 11.12 -6.85
C ILE A 257 22.46 11.85 -6.55
N VAL A 258 22.48 12.62 -5.47
CA VAL A 258 23.72 13.17 -4.89
C VAL A 258 24.04 12.38 -3.62
N ASN A 259 24.93 11.40 -3.73
CA ASN A 259 25.27 10.53 -2.61
C ASN A 259 26.32 11.18 -1.69
N LYS A 260 25.92 11.61 -0.49
CA LYS A 260 26.82 12.09 0.58
C LYS A 260 26.89 11.12 1.77
N CYS A 261 26.37 9.92 1.62
CA CYS A 261 26.14 9.00 2.72
C CYS A 261 27.39 8.14 2.98
N THR A 262 27.77 8.02 4.27
CA THR A 262 28.90 7.22 4.73
C THR A 262 28.39 6.13 5.67
N THR A 263 28.97 4.94 5.53
CA THR A 263 28.60 3.78 6.34
C THR A 263 29.28 3.86 7.70
N SER A 264 28.50 3.78 8.77
CA SER A 264 29.01 3.81 10.13
C SER A 264 29.46 2.42 10.61
N ALA A 265 30.24 2.37 11.69
CA ALA A 265 30.67 1.11 12.29
C ALA A 265 29.48 0.28 12.81
N LYS A 266 29.61 -1.05 12.85
CA LYS A 266 28.57 -1.93 13.38
C LYS A 266 28.23 -1.54 14.82
N GLY A 267 26.94 -1.39 15.14
CA GLY A 267 26.47 -1.02 16.47
C GLY A 267 26.57 0.48 16.81
N SER A 268 27.11 1.31 15.90
CA SER A 268 27.05 2.76 16.05
C SER A 268 25.65 3.28 15.70
N SER A 269 25.14 4.18 16.53
CA SER A 269 23.90 4.91 16.26
C SER A 269 24.24 6.24 15.58
N GLY A 270 23.68 6.46 14.38
CA GLY A 270 23.93 7.67 13.60
C GLY A 270 22.72 8.03 12.73
N PRO A 271 22.55 9.32 12.38
CA PRO A 271 21.46 9.75 11.50
C PRO A 271 21.60 9.24 10.05
N TYR A 272 20.52 8.71 9.46
CA TYR A 272 20.36 8.50 8.01
C TYR A 272 19.54 9.66 7.42
N GLN A 273 19.97 10.24 6.29
CA GLN A 273 19.42 11.49 5.77
C GLN A 273 19.12 11.39 4.28
N PHE A 274 17.85 11.54 3.93
CA PHE A 274 17.40 11.82 2.57
C PHE A 274 16.95 13.28 2.53
N SER A 275 17.43 14.04 1.56
CA SER A 275 17.02 15.43 1.34
C SER A 275 16.84 15.64 -0.15
N ASN A 276 15.73 16.24 -0.58
CA ASN A 276 15.57 16.74 -1.94
C ASN A 276 15.38 18.25 -1.84
N ILE A 277 16.19 19.02 -2.55
CA ILE A 277 15.89 20.43 -2.85
C ILE A 277 15.86 20.51 -4.36
N TRP A 278 14.76 21.05 -4.86
CA TRP A 278 14.62 21.49 -6.23
C TRP A 278 15.87 22.25 -6.66
N THR A 279 16.67 21.56 -7.46
CA THR A 279 17.94 21.96 -8.07
C THR A 279 19.23 22.02 -7.21
N ILE A 280 19.28 22.26 -5.89
CA ILE A 280 20.53 22.05 -5.09
C ILE A 280 20.22 21.79 -3.60
N MET A 281 20.65 20.61 -3.14
CA MET A 281 20.34 19.93 -1.86
C MET A 281 21.27 20.24 -0.67
N PHE A 282 20.69 20.42 0.52
CA PHE A 282 21.21 19.99 1.84
C PHE A 282 20.03 19.72 2.78
N LEU A 283 19.95 18.59 3.50
CA LEU A 283 19.18 18.50 4.75
C LEU A 283 19.51 17.25 5.58
N ARG A 284 19.21 17.35 6.89
CA ARG A 284 19.82 16.60 8.00
C ARG A 284 18.76 16.07 9.00
N TYR A 285 18.54 14.75 9.17
CA TYR A 285 17.79 14.13 10.31
C TYR A 285 18.11 12.63 10.68
N ARG A 286 17.55 12.02 11.77
CA ARG A 286 18.15 10.94 12.63
C ARG A 286 17.25 9.73 13.02
N GLU A 287 17.88 8.56 13.30
CA GLU A 287 17.45 7.24 13.90
C GLU A 287 16.58 6.24 13.06
N ARG A 288 16.63 4.88 13.12
CA ARG A 288 17.38 3.81 13.84
C ARG A 288 17.13 2.45 13.09
N SER A 289 18.14 1.60 12.80
CA SER A 289 17.93 0.15 12.48
C SER A 289 19.23 -0.69 12.59
N PRO A 290 19.18 -1.99 12.97
CA PRO A 290 20.35 -2.85 13.20
C PRO A 290 20.93 -3.47 11.90
N PRO A 291 22.15 -4.02 11.92
CA PRO A 291 22.96 -4.24 10.72
C PRO A 291 22.47 -5.43 9.86
N ALA A 292 22.66 -5.28 8.54
CA ALA A 292 22.05 -6.02 7.41
C ALA A 292 20.72 -5.44 6.87
N THR A 293 20.31 -4.25 7.30
CA THR A 293 19.08 -3.62 6.80
C THR A 293 19.34 -2.79 5.53
N MET A 294 18.75 -3.25 4.42
CA MET A 294 18.43 -2.38 3.30
C MET A 294 17.35 -1.40 3.78
N SER A 295 17.63 -0.10 3.70
CA SER A 295 16.61 0.92 3.98
C SER A 295 16.04 1.37 2.64
N THR A 296 14.75 1.16 2.42
CA THR A 296 14.03 1.63 1.24
C THR A 296 13.13 2.79 1.64
N LYS A 297 13.22 3.90 0.92
CA LYS A 297 12.32 5.04 1.04
C LYS A 297 11.70 5.32 -0.32
N ASN A 298 10.38 5.48 -0.34
CA ASN A 298 9.66 5.82 -1.55
C ASN A 298 9.50 7.34 -1.61
N LEU A 299 10.07 7.94 -2.64
CA LEU A 299 10.05 9.38 -2.88
C LEU A 299 9.08 9.67 -4.02
N SER A 300 8.27 10.69 -3.86
CA SER A 300 7.41 11.24 -4.92
C SER A 300 8.21 11.89 -6.04
N LEU A 301 7.70 11.76 -7.25
CA LEU A 301 8.09 12.58 -8.40
C LEU A 301 7.27 13.87 -8.36
N LEU A 302 7.96 14.99 -8.34
CA LEU A 302 7.34 16.30 -8.49
C LEU A 302 7.81 16.90 -9.81
N ARG A 303 6.91 17.59 -10.52
CA ARG A 303 7.21 18.27 -11.78
C ARG A 303 7.63 19.71 -11.51
N ASP A 304 8.62 20.23 -12.25
CA ASP A 304 8.95 21.65 -12.18
C ASP A 304 7.68 22.47 -12.47
N PRO A 305 7.36 23.50 -11.67
CA PRO A 305 6.32 24.44 -12.05
C PRO A 305 6.70 25.08 -13.40
N PRO A 306 5.74 25.40 -14.28
CA PRO A 306 6.03 26.15 -15.49
C PRO A 306 6.79 27.41 -15.12
N SER A 307 7.92 27.66 -15.79
CA SER A 307 8.71 28.87 -15.65
C SER A 307 7.79 30.08 -15.83
N CYS A 308 7.71 30.92 -14.79
CA CYS A 308 7.12 32.25 -14.91
C CYS A 308 7.94 33.12 -15.87
#